data_AF-A0A259TYI7-F1
#
_entry.id   AF-A0A259TYI7-F1
#
_cell.length_a   1.000
_cell.length_b   1.000
_cell.length_c   1.000
_cell.angle_alpha   90.00
_cell.angle_beta   90.00
_cell.angle_gamma   90.00
#
_symmetry.space_group_name_H-M   'P 1'
#
loop_
_entity.id
_entity.type
_entity.pdbx_description
1 polymer ?
#
loop_
_entity_poly.entity_id
_entity_poly.type
_entity_poly.pdbx_seq_one_letter_code
_entity_poly.pdbx_strand_id
1 'polypeptide(L)'
;MVASLSAVLQGVSVLRPLLIIVPVVYAVAASAGLYTVQKRPAEAIIEGGRAALPSVWEASGDGPVVLMPVHSVLPRREGLVVGIGDDVTTLRPEDWPDFEHVHRALADAARIAEIEGQTISWA
;
A
#
# COMPACT_ATOMS: atom_id res chain seq x y z
N MET A 1 28.55 -13.46 -7.13
CA MET A 1 28.67 -14.92 -7.32
C MET A 1 30.09 -15.38 -7.69
N VAL A 2 30.81 -14.69 -8.58
CA VAL A 2 32.16 -15.11 -9.02
C VAL A 2 33.21 -15.04 -7.88
N ALA A 3 33.14 -14.03 -7.01
CA ALA A 3 34.07 -13.88 -5.88
C ALA A 3 33.95 -15.00 -4.83
N SER A 4 32.74 -15.51 -4.60
CA SER A 4 32.46 -16.58 -3.63
C SER A 4 33.04 -17.91 -4.08
N LEU A 5 32.99 -18.19 -5.39
CA LEU A 5 33.56 -19.41 -5.98
C LEU A 5 35.10 -19.40 -5.96
N SER A 6 35.71 -18.21 -6.17
CA SER A 6 37.16 -18.01 -6.08
C SER A 6 37.71 -18.21 -4.67
N ALA A 7 36.98 -17.82 -3.63
CA ALA A 7 37.39 -17.99 -2.24
C ALA A 7 37.35 -19.45 -1.76
N VAL A 8 36.42 -20.25 -2.27
CA VAL A 8 36.33 -21.70 -1.98
C VAL A 8 37.52 -22.45 -2.56
N LEU A 9 38.01 -22.05 -3.75
CA LEU A 9 39.21 -22.61 -4.38
C LEU A 9 40.52 -22.22 -3.67
N GLN A 10 40.53 -21.14 -2.88
CA GLN A 10 41.69 -20.66 -2.12
C GLN A 10 41.81 -21.28 -0.71
N GLY A 11 40.93 -22.22 -0.34
CA GLY A 11 40.94 -22.86 0.98
C GLY A 11 40.50 -21.94 2.13
N VAL A 12 39.98 -20.74 1.82
CA VAL A 12 39.42 -19.83 2.81
C VAL A 12 38.08 -20.40 3.27
N SER A 13 37.90 -20.55 4.58
CA SER A 13 36.66 -21.08 5.15
C SER A 13 35.50 -20.08 4.97
N VAL A 14 34.88 -20.12 3.79
CA VAL A 14 33.77 -19.23 3.43
C VAL A 14 32.45 -19.69 4.06
N LEU A 15 32.39 -20.94 4.55
CA LEU A 15 31.18 -21.57 5.06
C LEU A 15 30.61 -20.85 6.30
N ARG A 16 31.47 -20.50 7.25
CA ARG A 16 31.08 -19.80 8.50
C ARG A 16 30.46 -18.41 8.24
N PRO A 17 31.10 -17.52 7.46
CA PRO A 17 30.48 -16.24 7.14
C PRO A 17 29.23 -16.40 6.26
N LEU A 18 29.18 -17.36 5.33
CA LEU A 18 27.98 -17.60 4.52
C LEU A 18 26.78 -18.02 5.38
N LEU A 19 27.00 -18.90 6.37
CA LEU A 19 25.95 -19.37 7.28
C LEU A 19 25.33 -18.26 8.13
N ILE A 20 26.03 -17.13 8.31
CA ILE A 20 25.51 -15.96 9.02
C ILE A 20 24.88 -14.98 8.04
N ILE A 21 25.58 -14.68 6.92
CA ILE A 21 25.16 -13.66 5.96
C ILE A 21 23.87 -14.07 5.26
N VAL A 22 23.74 -15.34 4.82
CA VAL A 22 22.57 -15.81 4.07
C VAL A 22 21.26 -15.66 4.87
N PRO A 23 21.12 -16.18 6.11
CA PRO A 23 19.88 -16.02 6.86
C PRO A 23 19.59 -14.57 7.24
N VAL A 24 20.61 -13.75 7.51
CA VAL A 24 20.41 -12.32 7.80
C VAL A 24 19.87 -11.59 6.56
N VAL A 25 20.47 -11.79 5.39
CA VAL A 25 19.99 -11.20 4.13
C VAL A 25 18.57 -11.68 3.81
N TYR A 26 18.29 -12.96 4.03
CA TYR A 26 16.95 -13.51 3.87
C TYR A 26 15.93 -12.86 4.81
N ALA A 27 16.26 -12.70 6.10
CA ALA A 27 15.37 -12.07 7.07
C ALA A 27 15.07 -10.60 6.72
N VAL A 28 16.07 -9.85 6.26
CA VAL A 28 15.90 -8.46 5.80
C VAL A 28 15.01 -8.41 4.56
N ALA A 29 15.25 -9.28 3.57
CA ALA A 29 14.45 -9.34 2.36
C ALA A 29 12.99 -9.74 2.64
N ALA A 30 12.78 -10.73 3.51
CA ALA A 30 11.45 -11.15 3.95
C ALA A 30 10.73 -10.03 4.70
N SER A 31 11.41 -9.31 5.59
CA SER A 31 10.83 -8.18 6.32
C SER A 31 10.45 -7.02 5.40
N ALA A 32 11.31 -6.69 4.43
CA ALA A 32 11.03 -5.67 3.42
C ALA A 32 9.86 -6.08 2.49
N GLY A 33 9.78 -7.37 2.13
CA GLY A 33 8.66 -7.93 1.38
C GLY A 33 7.35 -7.86 2.17
N LEU A 34 7.39 -8.24 3.45
CA LEU A 34 6.21 -8.19 4.33
C LEU A 34 5.71 -6.75 4.52
N TYR A 35 6.65 -5.80 4.72
CA TYR A 35 6.33 -4.38 4.87
C TYR A 35 5.70 -3.78 3.61
N THR A 36 6.19 -4.16 2.44
CA THR A 36 5.62 -3.69 1.16
C THR A 36 4.25 -4.31 0.88
N VAL A 37 4.01 -5.57 1.24
CA VAL A 37 2.69 -6.20 1.12
C VAL A 37 1.69 -5.64 2.14
N GLN A 38 2.12 -5.35 3.36
CA GLN A 38 1.27 -4.74 4.40
C GLN A 38 0.74 -3.36 4.03
N LYS A 39 1.51 -2.57 3.27
CA LYS A 39 1.13 -1.19 2.95
C LYS A 39 0.46 -1.02 1.59
N ARG A 40 0.28 -2.11 0.83
CA ARG A 40 -0.37 -2.04 -0.48
C ARG A 40 -1.89 -2.09 -0.31
N PRO A 41 -2.61 -1.03 -0.73
CA PRO A 41 -4.07 -1.06 -0.75
C PRO A 41 -4.51 -2.10 -1.78
N ALA A 42 -5.31 -3.06 -1.35
CA ALA A 42 -5.70 -4.22 -2.15
C ALA A 42 -7.13 -4.12 -2.67
N GLU A 43 -7.96 -3.37 -1.96
CA GLU A 43 -9.37 -3.21 -2.25
C GLU A 43 -9.77 -1.75 -1.96
N ALA A 44 -10.76 -1.25 -2.70
CA ALA A 44 -11.34 0.07 -2.48
C ALA A 44 -12.84 -0.12 -2.23
N ILE A 45 -13.26 0.09 -0.99
CA ILE A 45 -14.68 0.03 -0.61
C ILE A 45 -15.14 1.47 -0.53
N ILE A 46 -16.11 1.85 -1.36
CA ILE A 46 -16.59 3.22 -1.50
C ILE A 46 -18.10 3.22 -1.31
N GLU A 47 -18.58 4.01 -0.35
CA GLU A 47 -20.00 4.13 -0.04
C GLU A 47 -20.34 5.60 0.24
N GLY A 48 -21.06 6.24 -0.69
CA GLY A 48 -21.39 7.67 -0.61
C GLY A 48 -20.14 8.55 -0.58
N GLY A 49 -20.06 9.46 0.40
CA GLY A 49 -18.90 10.33 0.63
C GLY A 49 -17.72 9.67 1.37
N ARG A 50 -17.79 8.37 1.63
CA ARG A 50 -16.79 7.66 2.44
C ARG A 50 -16.13 6.54 1.66
N ALA A 51 -14.86 6.30 1.97
CA ALA A 51 -14.12 5.19 1.41
C ALA A 51 -13.21 4.54 2.46
N ALA A 52 -12.85 3.30 2.22
CA ALA A 52 -11.78 2.59 2.89
C ALA A 52 -10.88 1.95 1.83
N LEU A 53 -9.58 2.01 2.07
CA LEU A 53 -8.56 1.36 1.23
C LEU A 53 -7.85 0.28 2.05
N PRO A 54 -8.52 -0.83 2.41
CA PRO A 54 -7.90 -1.87 3.19
C PRO A 54 -6.70 -2.47 2.45
N SER A 55 -5.66 -2.72 3.22
CA SER A 55 -4.51 -3.49 2.76
C SER A 55 -4.89 -4.96 2.50
N VAL A 56 -4.01 -5.71 1.81
CA VAL A 56 -4.19 -7.16 1.58
C VAL A 56 -4.46 -7.91 2.89
N TRP A 57 -3.87 -7.45 4.00
CA TRP A 57 -4.01 -8.07 5.31
C TRP A 57 -5.32 -7.71 6.01
N GLU A 58 -5.80 -6.49 5.84
CA GLU A 58 -7.09 -6.07 6.37
C GLU A 58 -8.24 -6.68 5.59
N ALA A 59 -8.11 -6.77 4.26
CA ALA A 59 -9.10 -7.42 3.40
C ALA A 59 -9.19 -8.94 3.61
N SER A 60 -8.13 -9.59 4.12
CA SER A 60 -8.14 -11.03 4.40
C SER A 60 -8.53 -11.39 5.84
N GLY A 61 -8.68 -10.40 6.73
CA GLY A 61 -9.20 -10.61 8.08
C GLY A 61 -10.70 -10.31 8.17
N ASP A 62 -11.41 -10.96 9.10
CA ASP A 62 -12.81 -10.64 9.45
C ASP A 62 -12.94 -9.34 10.27
N GLY A 63 -12.01 -8.40 10.09
CA GLY A 63 -12.00 -7.12 10.80
C GLY A 63 -13.10 -6.18 10.28
N PRO A 64 -13.70 -5.34 11.14
CA PRO A 64 -14.65 -4.34 10.68
C PRO A 64 -13.94 -3.30 9.80
N VAL A 65 -14.39 -3.16 8.54
CA VAL A 65 -13.92 -2.10 7.65
C VAL A 65 -14.55 -0.78 8.08
N VAL A 66 -13.72 0.18 8.48
CA VAL A 66 -14.18 1.52 8.87
C VAL A 66 -14.12 2.45 7.66
N LEU A 67 -15.30 2.85 7.17
CA LEU A 67 -15.43 3.82 6.09
C LEU A 67 -15.21 5.24 6.62
N MET A 68 -14.21 5.91 6.08
CA MET A 68 -13.81 7.26 6.47
C MET A 68 -14.11 8.26 5.35
N PRO A 69 -14.39 9.54 5.67
CA PRO A 69 -14.68 10.54 4.67
C PRO A 69 -13.50 10.75 3.69
N VAL A 70 -13.81 10.85 2.40
CA VAL A 70 -12.82 11.16 1.37
C VAL A 70 -12.66 12.68 1.30
N HIS A 71 -11.52 13.19 1.73
CA HIS A 71 -11.27 14.63 1.79
C HIS A 71 -10.63 15.20 0.53
N SER A 72 -9.80 14.41 -0.15
CA SER A 72 -9.09 14.91 -1.33
C SER A 72 -8.73 13.78 -2.28
N VAL A 73 -8.82 14.08 -3.58
CA VAL A 73 -8.39 13.22 -4.66
C VAL A 73 -7.57 14.07 -5.63
N LEU A 74 -6.27 13.81 -5.69
CA LEU A 74 -5.30 14.64 -6.43
C LEU A 74 -4.53 13.77 -7.43
N PRO A 75 -4.72 13.99 -8.74
CA PRO A 75 -3.93 13.30 -9.75
C PRO A 75 -2.46 13.77 -9.71
N ARG A 76 -1.52 12.82 -9.71
CA ARG A 76 -0.08 13.05 -9.80
C ARG A 76 0.51 12.20 -10.93
N ARG A 77 1.74 12.53 -11.34
CA ARG A 77 2.46 11.75 -12.38
C ARG A 77 2.62 10.27 -12.03
N GLU A 78 2.71 9.96 -10.75
CA GLU A 78 3.00 8.61 -10.23
C GLU A 78 1.73 7.84 -9.84
N GLY A 79 0.56 8.48 -9.90
CA GLY A 79 -0.71 7.89 -9.49
C GLY A 79 -1.69 8.89 -8.90
N LEU A 80 -2.71 8.38 -8.21
CA LEU A 80 -3.75 9.16 -7.57
C LEU A 80 -3.44 9.28 -6.07
N VAL A 81 -3.28 10.50 -5.57
CA VAL A 81 -3.13 10.75 -4.13
C VAL A 81 -4.52 10.96 -3.53
N VAL A 82 -4.87 10.14 -2.55
CA VAL A 82 -6.19 10.11 -1.93
C VAL A 82 -6.02 10.36 -0.43
N GLY A 83 -6.76 11.35 0.09
CA GLY A 83 -6.86 11.62 1.51
C GLY A 83 -8.17 11.05 2.05
N ILE A 84 -8.09 10.11 2.97
CA ILE A 84 -9.23 9.40 3.60
C ILE A 84 -9.08 9.53 5.11
N GLY A 85 -10.01 10.25 5.76
CA GLY A 85 -9.84 10.62 7.18
C GLY A 85 -8.52 11.36 7.42
N ASP A 86 -7.70 10.86 8.35
CA ASP A 86 -6.38 11.42 8.67
C ASP A 86 -5.24 10.81 7.82
N ASP A 87 -5.54 9.83 6.97
CA ASP A 87 -4.54 9.10 6.18
C ASP A 87 -4.46 9.59 4.73
N VAL A 88 -3.24 9.60 4.20
CA VAL A 88 -2.95 9.93 2.79
C VAL A 88 -2.29 8.75 2.13
N THR A 89 -2.93 8.22 1.09
CA THR A 89 -2.46 7.05 0.33
C THR A 89 -2.31 7.39 -1.15
N THR A 90 -1.26 6.87 -1.78
CA THR A 90 -1.04 6.98 -3.23
C THR A 90 -1.42 5.68 -3.91
N LEU A 91 -2.42 5.73 -4.79
CA LEU A 91 -2.84 4.61 -5.64
C LEU A 91 -2.11 4.68 -6.98
N ARG A 92 -1.41 3.62 -7.36
CA ARG A 92 -0.70 3.55 -8.64
C ARG A 92 -1.55 2.85 -9.69
N PRO A 93 -1.55 3.28 -10.96
CA PRO A 93 -2.34 2.63 -12.01
C PRO A 93 -2.00 1.15 -12.21
N GLU A 94 -0.73 0.79 -12.02
CA GLU A 94 -0.18 -0.56 -12.19
C GLU A 94 -0.68 -1.57 -11.15
N ASP A 95 -1.17 -1.11 -9.99
CA ASP A 95 -1.65 -1.98 -8.92
C ASP A 95 -3.16 -2.29 -9.04
N TRP A 96 -3.86 -1.66 -9.99
CA TRP A 96 -5.33 -1.71 -10.08
C TRP A 96 -5.81 -2.16 -11.47
N PRO A 97 -6.63 -3.22 -11.57
CA PRO A 97 -7.12 -3.73 -12.85
C PRO A 97 -8.06 -2.76 -13.60
N ASP A 98 -8.78 -1.89 -12.88
CA ASP A 98 -9.63 -0.84 -13.46
C ASP A 98 -9.41 0.51 -12.74
N PHE A 99 -8.22 1.08 -12.95
CA PHE A 99 -7.79 2.32 -12.30
C PHE A 99 -8.71 3.51 -12.61
N GLU A 100 -9.23 3.61 -13.84
CA GLU A 100 -10.12 4.69 -14.25
C GLU A 100 -11.47 4.64 -13.54
N HIS A 101 -11.99 3.44 -13.27
CA HIS A 101 -13.21 3.29 -12.48
C HIS A 101 -13.01 3.70 -11.03
N VAL A 102 -11.91 3.26 -10.41
CA VAL A 102 -11.56 3.61 -9.02
C VAL A 102 -11.33 5.11 -8.88
N HIS A 103 -10.64 5.73 -9.83
CA HIS A 103 -10.43 7.18 -9.85
C HIS A 103 -11.77 7.94 -9.89
N ARG A 104 -12.69 7.56 -10.79
CA ARG A 104 -14.01 8.20 -10.87
C ARG A 104 -14.82 8.01 -9.59
N ALA A 105 -14.85 6.79 -9.05
CA ALA A 105 -15.59 6.50 -7.83
C ALA A 105 -15.07 7.31 -6.62
N LEU A 106 -13.74 7.44 -6.48
CA LEU A 106 -13.13 8.25 -5.43
C LEU A 106 -13.37 9.75 -5.63
N ALA A 107 -13.30 10.23 -6.88
CA ALA A 107 -13.59 11.63 -7.19
C ALA A 107 -15.06 11.99 -6.91
N ASP A 108 -15.99 11.09 -7.20
CA ASP A 108 -17.40 11.27 -6.87
C ASP A 108 -17.63 11.18 -5.35
N ALA A 109 -16.96 10.27 -4.64
CA ALA A 109 -17.01 10.21 -3.18
C ALA A 109 -16.48 11.49 -2.52
N ALA A 110 -15.37 12.05 -3.01
CA ALA A 110 -14.85 13.33 -2.51
C ALA A 110 -15.86 14.48 -2.71
N ARG A 111 -16.54 14.51 -3.87
CA ARG A 111 -17.58 15.50 -4.15
C ARG A 111 -18.78 15.34 -3.20
N ILE A 112 -19.21 14.12 -2.93
CA ILE A 112 -20.32 13.84 -2.00
C ILE A 112 -19.93 14.25 -0.58
N ALA A 113 -18.71 13.93 -0.15
CA ALA A 113 -18.19 14.31 1.17
C ALA A 113 -18.14 15.82 1.38
N GLU A 114 -17.77 16.58 0.34
CA GLU A 114 -17.77 18.05 0.38
C GLU A 114 -19.19 18.61 0.56
N ILE A 115 -20.17 18.05 -0.16
CA ILE A 115 -21.59 18.43 -0.04
C ILE A 115 -22.13 18.10 1.35
N GLU A 116 -21.86 16.89 1.87
CA GLU A 116 -22.26 16.46 3.20
C GLU A 116 -21.60 17.32 4.29
N GLY A 117 -20.31 17.63 4.15
CA GLY A 117 -19.57 18.49 5.07
C GLY A 117 -20.07 19.94 5.09
N GLN A 118 -20.46 20.49 3.93
CA GLN A 118 -21.09 21.82 3.86
C GLN A 118 -22.50 21.82 4.48
N THR A 119 -23.26 20.74 4.35
CA THR A 119 -24.63 20.66 4.88
C THR A 119 -24.66 20.75 6.41
N ILE A 120 -23.62 20.27 7.10
CA ILE A 120 -23.51 20.34 8.57
C ILE A 120 -23.09 21.74 9.05
N SER A 121 -22.46 22.55 8.20
CA SER A 121 -21.95 23.89 8.56
C SER A 121 -23.04 24.98 8.63
N TRP A 122 -24.28 24.70 8.20
CA TRP A 122 -25.37 25.69 8.13
C TRP A 122 -26.57 25.37 9.04
N ALA A 123 -26.46 24.35 9.89
CA ALA A 123 -27.47 23.98 10.89
C ALA A 123 -27.05 24.41 12.30
#